data_AF-B0W9W9-F1
#
_entry.id   AF-B0W9W9-F1
#
_cell.length_a   1.000
_cell.length_b   1.000
_cell.length_c   1.000
_cell.angle_alpha   90.00
_cell.angle_beta   90.00
_cell.angle_gamma   90.00
#
_symmetry.space_group_name_H-M   'P 1'
#
loop_
_entity.id
_entity.type
_entity.pdbx_description
1 polymer ?
#
loop_
_entity_poly.entity_id
_entity_poly.type
_entity_poly.pdbx_seq_one_letter_code
_entity_poly.pdbx_strand_id
1 'polypeptide(L)'
;MKVLSTSMVVALVLPALTLAVHWEDPFIKSFADAQKECVGYLRLTDETLERYIKSGYPDEHSTRKLIHCILVNLHAWDQVNGITDYVFSQFFDPAPSDSCNKNRTEECLYENVARIPLHEQLKRAHRSFLCYYRNFGNINEGNHFIPYSNATQKQHYKESFEIQDVTRTVLQQWADGDIVDTPQFSEVFFTFVTRTGFYNPDWGFDLDRVYVQTGNSAIITEETRSCEASVRKQYCEEPKRVAQTFKQCLKDNVPSLPLIQEAAKEILESIPVPPCPSSAPSSPPCYSCGAPSPCKSCNQRFNADRPCYNGQCF
;
A
#
# COMPACT_ATOMS: atom_id res chain seq x y z
N MET A 1 29.02 -66.54 24.89
CA MET A 1 27.90 -65.97 24.10
C MET A 1 27.76 -64.50 24.46
N LYS A 2 28.13 -63.60 23.55
CA LYS A 2 27.96 -62.14 23.70
C LYS A 2 26.73 -61.76 22.88
N VAL A 3 25.71 -61.18 23.52
CA VAL A 3 24.61 -60.50 22.83
C VAL A 3 24.89 -59.01 22.98
N LEU A 4 25.34 -58.37 21.90
CA LEU A 4 25.48 -56.93 21.79
C LEU A 4 24.10 -56.34 21.52
N SER A 5 23.56 -55.61 22.49
CA SER A 5 22.37 -54.78 22.31
C SER A 5 22.80 -53.43 21.74
N THR A 6 22.64 -53.25 20.43
CA THR A 6 22.76 -51.95 19.75
C THR A 6 21.48 -51.14 19.99
N SER A 7 21.53 -50.15 20.88
CA SER A 7 20.50 -49.12 21.00
C SER A 7 20.76 -48.04 19.95
N MET A 8 19.89 -47.99 18.93
CA MET A 8 19.87 -46.94 17.92
C MET A 8 19.15 -45.72 18.49
N VAL A 9 19.89 -44.65 18.80
CA VAL A 9 19.31 -43.35 19.18
C VAL A 9 18.95 -42.63 17.88
N VAL A 10 17.65 -42.58 17.56
CA VAL A 10 17.13 -41.76 16.47
C VAL A 10 17.03 -40.33 17.01
N ALA A 11 17.99 -39.48 16.61
CA ALA A 11 17.88 -38.04 16.81
C ALA A 11 16.78 -37.49 15.88
N LEU A 12 15.61 -37.20 16.46
CA LEU A 12 14.55 -36.42 15.82
C LEU A 12 15.05 -34.98 15.66
N VAL A 13 15.66 -34.68 14.52
CA VAL A 13 15.88 -33.30 14.08
C VAL A 13 14.53 -32.77 13.61
N LEU A 14 13.80 -32.13 14.52
CA LEU A 14 12.69 -31.27 14.15
C LEU A 14 13.24 -30.14 13.27
N PRO A 15 12.74 -29.92 12.04
CA PRO A 15 13.06 -28.69 11.34
C PRO A 15 12.33 -27.56 12.06
N ALA A 16 13.04 -26.87 12.94
CA ALA A 16 12.68 -25.52 13.38
C ALA A 16 12.92 -24.55 12.22
N LEU A 17 12.11 -24.67 11.16
CA LEU A 17 12.04 -23.75 10.03
C LEU A 17 10.57 -23.45 9.72
N THR A 18 9.86 -23.03 10.74
CA THR A 18 8.77 -22.07 10.56
C THR A 18 9.04 -20.97 11.57
N LEU A 19 10.07 -20.16 11.33
CA LEU A 19 9.91 -18.75 11.67
C LEU A 19 8.63 -18.36 10.97
N ALA A 20 7.59 -18.11 11.76
CA ALA A 20 6.36 -17.55 11.30
C ALA A 20 6.74 -16.21 10.65
N VAL A 21 6.98 -16.24 9.35
CA VAL A 21 6.78 -15.08 8.51
C VAL A 21 5.28 -14.88 8.61
N HIS A 22 4.86 -14.08 9.57
CA HIS A 22 3.56 -13.41 9.52
C HIS A 22 3.77 -12.17 8.65
N TRP A 23 4.21 -12.41 7.42
CA TRP A 23 3.93 -11.52 6.32
C TRP A 23 2.46 -11.76 6.00
N GLU A 24 1.67 -10.70 5.96
CA GLU A 24 0.51 -10.74 5.07
C GLU A 24 1.13 -10.78 3.68
N ASP A 25 1.02 -11.92 3.00
CA ASP A 25 1.35 -12.00 1.58
C ASP A 25 0.68 -10.81 0.88
N PRO A 26 1.35 -10.19 -0.12
CA PRO A 26 0.72 -9.19 -0.95
C PRO A 26 -0.66 -9.72 -1.37
N PHE A 27 -1.67 -8.86 -1.46
CA PHE A 27 -3.02 -9.34 -1.76
C PHE A 27 -3.07 -9.78 -3.22
N ILE A 28 -2.78 -11.06 -3.47
CA ILE A 28 -2.73 -11.66 -4.79
C ILE A 28 -3.93 -12.58 -4.93
N LYS A 29 -4.63 -12.48 -6.06
CA LYS A 29 -5.85 -13.24 -6.31
C LYS A 29 -6.00 -13.54 -7.80
N SER A 30 -6.51 -14.71 -8.15
CA SER A 30 -6.95 -14.99 -9.53
C SER A 30 -8.38 -14.51 -9.78
N PHE A 31 -8.78 -14.40 -11.05
CA PHE A 31 -10.18 -14.10 -11.38
C PHE A 31 -11.12 -15.19 -10.82
N ALA A 32 -10.68 -16.46 -10.86
CA ALA A 32 -11.44 -17.60 -10.37
C ALA A 32 -11.66 -17.55 -8.85
N ASP A 33 -10.65 -17.11 -8.07
CA ASP A 33 -10.77 -16.95 -6.62
C ASP A 33 -11.79 -15.87 -6.27
N ALA A 34 -11.72 -14.69 -6.93
CA ALA A 34 -12.70 -13.62 -6.72
C ALA A 34 -14.12 -14.07 -7.10
N GLN A 35 -14.25 -14.82 -8.19
CA GLN A 35 -15.52 -15.40 -8.61
C GLN A 35 -16.07 -16.39 -7.57
N LYS A 36 -15.24 -17.27 -7.03
CA LYS A 36 -15.63 -18.26 -6.01
C LYS A 36 -16.05 -17.61 -4.70
N GLU A 37 -15.31 -16.59 -4.24
CA GLU A 37 -15.70 -15.81 -3.06
C GLU A 37 -17.07 -15.14 -3.26
N CYS A 38 -17.29 -14.52 -4.43
CA CYS A 38 -18.56 -13.87 -4.75
C CYS A 38 -19.73 -14.85 -4.87
N VAL A 39 -19.50 -16.07 -5.36
CA VAL A 39 -20.51 -17.14 -5.30
C VAL A 39 -20.92 -17.42 -3.87
N GLY A 40 -19.95 -17.51 -2.95
CA GLY A 40 -20.21 -17.64 -1.51
C GLY A 40 -21.00 -16.46 -0.93
N TYR A 41 -20.55 -15.23 -1.18
CA TYR A 41 -21.20 -14.01 -0.68
C TYR A 41 -22.63 -13.86 -1.17
N LEU A 42 -22.89 -14.21 -2.43
CA LEU A 42 -24.20 -14.09 -3.06
C LEU A 42 -25.06 -15.35 -2.92
N ARG A 43 -24.55 -16.40 -2.25
CA ARG A 43 -25.22 -17.70 -2.05
C ARG A 43 -25.69 -18.32 -3.35
N LEU A 44 -24.86 -18.23 -4.39
CA LEU A 44 -25.08 -18.92 -5.66
C LEU A 44 -24.61 -20.37 -5.52
N THR A 45 -25.16 -21.26 -6.34
CA THR A 45 -24.67 -22.66 -6.43
C THR A 45 -23.62 -22.79 -7.52
N ASP A 46 -22.79 -23.83 -7.44
CA ASP A 46 -21.78 -24.12 -8.47
C ASP A 46 -22.46 -24.37 -9.84
N GLU A 47 -23.61 -25.04 -9.87
CA GLU A 47 -24.36 -25.26 -11.13
C GLU A 47 -24.86 -23.94 -11.73
N THR A 48 -25.22 -22.98 -10.88
CA THR A 48 -25.63 -21.64 -11.33
C THR A 48 -24.45 -20.88 -11.92
N LEU A 49 -23.27 -20.99 -11.31
CA LEU A 49 -22.04 -20.39 -11.82
C LEU A 49 -21.64 -21.02 -13.17
N GLU A 50 -21.62 -22.34 -13.26
CA GLU A 50 -21.32 -23.06 -14.50
C GLU A 50 -22.24 -22.64 -15.64
N ARG A 51 -23.55 -22.48 -15.35
CA ARG A 51 -24.51 -21.94 -16.31
C ARG A 51 -24.13 -20.54 -16.77
N TYR A 52 -23.76 -19.63 -15.86
CA TYR A 52 -23.34 -18.29 -16.26
C TYR A 52 -22.12 -18.32 -17.19
N ILE A 53 -21.09 -19.09 -16.85
CA ILE A 53 -19.87 -19.21 -17.64
C ILE A 53 -20.21 -19.77 -19.04
N LYS A 54 -20.95 -20.90 -19.08
CA LYS A 54 -21.33 -21.55 -20.34
C LYS A 54 -22.20 -20.67 -21.23
N SER A 55 -23.05 -19.84 -20.64
CA SER A 55 -23.90 -18.88 -21.36
C SER A 55 -23.22 -17.54 -21.63
N GLY A 56 -21.93 -17.38 -21.34
CA GLY A 56 -21.18 -16.14 -21.60
C GLY A 56 -21.67 -14.96 -20.78
N TYR A 57 -21.98 -15.21 -19.51
CA TYR A 57 -22.47 -14.24 -18.51
C TYR A 57 -23.73 -13.48 -18.98
N PRO A 58 -24.90 -14.17 -19.04
CA PRO A 58 -26.14 -13.61 -19.59
C PRO A 58 -26.61 -12.39 -18.80
N ASP A 59 -27.40 -11.52 -19.44
CA ASP A 59 -27.87 -10.26 -18.88
C ASP A 59 -29.03 -10.42 -17.88
N GLU A 60 -28.76 -11.16 -16.80
CA GLU A 60 -29.66 -11.44 -15.69
C GLU A 60 -29.24 -10.66 -14.44
N HIS A 61 -30.20 -10.30 -13.58
CA HIS A 61 -29.90 -9.54 -12.35
C HIS A 61 -28.88 -10.23 -11.45
N SER A 62 -28.97 -11.55 -11.31
CA SER A 62 -28.04 -12.36 -10.53
C SER A 62 -26.63 -12.40 -11.14
N THR A 63 -26.51 -12.51 -12.46
CA THR A 63 -25.22 -12.41 -13.16
C THR A 63 -24.60 -11.03 -12.98
N ARG A 64 -25.40 -9.95 -13.12
CA ARG A 64 -24.92 -8.58 -12.92
C ARG A 64 -24.39 -8.37 -11.50
N LYS A 65 -25.06 -8.94 -10.49
CA LYS A 65 -24.58 -8.94 -9.10
C LYS A 65 -23.26 -9.70 -8.94
N LEU A 66 -23.14 -10.88 -9.54
CA LEU A 66 -21.90 -11.66 -9.51
C LEU A 66 -20.74 -10.86 -10.10
N ILE A 67 -20.91 -10.31 -11.30
CA ILE A 67 -19.87 -9.52 -11.96
C ILE A 67 -19.50 -8.27 -11.15
N HIS A 68 -20.48 -7.51 -10.67
CA HIS A 68 -20.20 -6.35 -9.84
C HIS A 68 -19.43 -6.73 -8.56
N CYS A 69 -19.81 -7.83 -7.91
CA CYS A 69 -19.06 -8.35 -6.75
C CYS A 69 -17.61 -8.67 -7.12
N ILE A 70 -17.37 -9.36 -8.24
CA ILE A 70 -16.02 -9.72 -8.68
C ILE A 70 -15.18 -8.47 -8.90
N LEU A 71 -15.69 -7.49 -9.65
CA LEU A 71 -14.95 -6.26 -9.93
C LEU A 71 -14.65 -5.47 -8.65
N VAL A 72 -15.59 -5.43 -7.70
CA VAL A 72 -15.37 -4.81 -6.39
C VAL A 72 -14.32 -5.57 -5.59
N ASN A 73 -14.37 -6.90 -5.52
CA ASN A 73 -13.38 -7.72 -4.79
C ASN A 73 -11.96 -7.64 -5.38
N LEU A 74 -11.86 -7.36 -6.69
CA LEU A 74 -10.59 -7.16 -7.38
C LEU A 74 -10.11 -5.69 -7.34
N HIS A 75 -10.86 -4.81 -6.66
CA HIS A 75 -10.61 -3.36 -6.66
C HIS A 75 -10.51 -2.75 -8.07
N ALA A 76 -11.19 -3.37 -9.03
CA ALA A 76 -11.25 -2.97 -10.43
C ALA A 76 -12.50 -2.12 -10.75
N TRP A 77 -13.28 -1.74 -9.73
CA TRP A 77 -14.51 -0.96 -9.88
C TRP A 77 -14.51 0.29 -9.00
N ASP A 78 -14.69 1.44 -9.63
CA ASP A 78 -15.00 2.71 -8.99
C ASP A 78 -16.45 3.11 -9.27
N GLN A 79 -17.14 3.63 -8.25
CA GLN A 79 -18.56 3.98 -8.39
C GLN A 79 -18.79 5.14 -9.39
N VAL A 80 -17.83 6.05 -9.49
CA VAL A 80 -17.94 7.23 -10.36
C VAL A 80 -17.43 6.88 -11.76
N ASN A 81 -16.16 6.48 -11.83
CA ASN A 81 -15.40 6.28 -13.06
C ASN A 81 -15.71 4.92 -13.74
N GLY A 82 -16.23 3.94 -13.00
CA GLY A 82 -16.52 2.60 -13.51
C GLY A 82 -15.31 1.69 -13.45
N ILE A 83 -15.04 0.95 -14.53
CA ILE A 83 -13.95 -0.03 -14.58
C ILE A 83 -12.58 0.65 -14.54
N THR A 84 -11.67 0.12 -13.72
CA THR A 84 -10.27 0.56 -13.66
C THR A 84 -9.41 -0.28 -14.58
N ASP A 85 -9.14 0.21 -15.80
CA ASP A 85 -8.49 -0.57 -16.87
C ASP A 85 -7.15 -1.19 -16.48
N TYR A 86 -6.25 -0.41 -15.88
CA TYR A 86 -4.92 -0.87 -15.48
C TYR A 86 -4.93 -1.93 -14.36
N VAL A 87 -6.05 -2.07 -13.63
CA VAL A 87 -6.25 -3.14 -12.64
C VAL A 87 -6.94 -4.33 -13.28
N PHE A 88 -7.92 -4.11 -14.15
CA PHE A 88 -8.74 -5.21 -14.66
C PHE A 88 -8.05 -5.97 -15.81
N SER A 89 -7.26 -5.27 -16.62
CA SER A 89 -6.58 -5.84 -17.78
C SER A 89 -5.57 -6.94 -17.43
N GLN A 90 -4.99 -6.93 -16.23
CA GLN A 90 -4.05 -7.99 -15.79
C GLN A 90 -4.69 -9.39 -15.75
N PHE A 91 -6.02 -9.47 -15.62
CA PHE A 91 -6.78 -10.72 -15.62
C PHE A 91 -7.06 -11.26 -17.02
N PHE A 92 -6.50 -10.67 -18.07
CA PHE A 92 -6.74 -11.09 -19.45
C PHE A 92 -5.44 -11.21 -20.24
N ASP A 93 -5.34 -12.30 -20.99
CA ASP A 93 -4.28 -12.51 -21.97
C ASP A 93 -4.86 -12.27 -23.38
N PRO A 94 -4.44 -11.19 -24.07
CA PRO A 94 -4.78 -11.03 -25.47
C PRO A 94 -4.12 -12.09 -26.33
N ALA A 95 -4.70 -12.38 -27.49
CA ALA A 95 -4.04 -13.22 -28.47
C ALA A 95 -2.71 -12.56 -28.90
N PRO A 96 -1.59 -13.29 -29.04
CA PRO A 96 -0.27 -12.70 -29.33
C PRO A 96 -0.21 -11.80 -30.58
N SER A 97 -1.07 -12.04 -31.57
CA SER A 97 -1.16 -11.25 -32.80
C SER A 97 -2.16 -10.09 -32.75
N ASP A 98 -2.87 -9.91 -31.63
CA ASP A 98 -3.99 -8.99 -31.51
C ASP A 98 -3.57 -7.69 -30.84
N SER A 99 -3.13 -6.73 -31.67
CA SER A 99 -2.78 -5.39 -31.23
C SER A 99 -3.97 -4.43 -31.10
N CYS A 100 -5.18 -4.87 -31.48
CA CYS A 100 -6.38 -4.03 -31.55
C CYS A 100 -7.37 -4.29 -30.41
N ASN A 101 -7.01 -5.16 -29.47
CA ASN A 101 -7.84 -5.56 -28.33
C ASN A 101 -8.24 -4.38 -27.43
N LYS A 102 -7.28 -3.49 -27.11
CA LYS A 102 -7.50 -2.30 -26.28
C LYS A 102 -8.50 -1.36 -26.95
N ASN A 103 -8.24 -0.96 -28.19
CA ASN A 103 -9.11 -0.05 -28.94
C ASN A 103 -10.54 -0.59 -29.07
N ARG A 104 -10.73 -1.88 -29.38
CA ARG A 104 -12.07 -2.49 -29.45
C ARG A 104 -12.77 -2.53 -28.10
N THR A 105 -12.02 -2.75 -27.03
CA THR A 105 -12.57 -2.75 -25.66
C THR A 105 -13.02 -1.33 -25.28
N GLU A 106 -12.20 -0.32 -25.56
CA GLU A 106 -12.54 1.09 -25.33
C GLU A 106 -13.76 1.55 -26.13
N GLU A 107 -13.83 1.19 -27.42
CA GLU A 107 -14.98 1.47 -28.28
C GLU A 107 -16.25 0.82 -27.72
N CYS A 108 -16.17 -0.45 -27.32
CA CYS A 108 -17.28 -1.15 -26.68
C CYS A 108 -17.75 -0.44 -25.39
N LEU A 109 -16.81 -0.01 -24.53
CA LEU A 109 -17.13 0.72 -23.29
C LEU A 109 -17.83 2.04 -23.59
N TYR A 110 -17.35 2.79 -24.57
CA TYR A 110 -17.95 4.05 -24.99
C TYR A 110 -19.38 3.85 -25.49
N GLU A 111 -19.61 2.86 -26.36
CA GLU A 111 -20.92 2.62 -26.96
C GLU A 111 -21.93 2.04 -25.97
N ASN A 112 -21.49 1.13 -25.08
CA ASN A 112 -22.39 0.29 -24.29
C ASN A 112 -22.47 0.68 -22.81
N VAL A 113 -21.52 1.46 -22.28
CA VAL A 113 -21.46 1.81 -20.84
C VAL A 113 -21.65 3.30 -20.60
N ALA A 114 -21.08 4.17 -21.43
CA ALA A 114 -21.05 5.61 -21.17
C ALA A 114 -22.44 6.26 -21.03
N ARG A 115 -23.47 5.69 -21.67
CA ARG A 115 -24.86 6.18 -21.61
C ARG A 115 -25.69 5.58 -20.48
N ILE A 116 -25.17 4.60 -19.74
CA ILE A 116 -25.88 4.00 -18.61
C ILE A 116 -25.79 4.96 -17.42
N PRO A 117 -26.91 5.31 -16.76
CA PRO A 117 -26.91 6.19 -15.59
C PRO A 117 -25.95 5.73 -14.49
N LEU A 118 -25.28 6.69 -13.84
CA LEU A 118 -24.31 6.40 -12.76
C LEU A 118 -24.92 5.57 -11.62
N HIS A 119 -26.21 5.68 -11.33
CA HIS A 119 -26.82 4.89 -10.26
C HIS A 119 -27.09 3.42 -10.65
N GLU A 120 -27.04 3.05 -11.94
CA GLU A 120 -27.23 1.68 -12.42
C GLU A 120 -25.92 0.86 -12.36
N GLN A 121 -25.27 0.84 -11.18
CA GLN A 121 -23.92 0.25 -10.96
C GLN A 121 -23.80 -1.20 -11.45
N LEU A 122 -24.76 -2.07 -11.12
CA LEU A 122 -24.74 -3.48 -11.52
C LEU A 122 -24.74 -3.65 -13.05
N LYS A 123 -25.50 -2.82 -13.75
CA LYS A 123 -25.60 -2.87 -15.21
C LYS A 123 -24.35 -2.30 -15.87
N ARG A 124 -23.81 -1.19 -15.34
CA ARG A 124 -22.53 -0.63 -15.79
C ARG A 124 -21.41 -1.66 -15.66
N ALA A 125 -21.27 -2.26 -14.48
CA ALA A 125 -20.26 -3.29 -14.19
C ALA A 125 -20.37 -4.49 -15.13
N HIS A 126 -21.58 -5.03 -15.29
CA HIS A 126 -21.82 -6.15 -16.20
C HIS A 126 -21.47 -5.83 -17.65
N ARG A 127 -21.86 -4.65 -18.15
CA ARG A 127 -21.56 -4.23 -19.52
C ARG A 127 -20.08 -3.93 -19.73
N SER A 128 -19.41 -3.33 -18.75
CA SER A 128 -17.95 -3.17 -18.76
C SER A 128 -17.25 -4.52 -18.84
N PHE A 129 -17.58 -5.46 -17.96
CA PHE A 129 -17.03 -6.82 -18.00
C PHE A 129 -17.21 -7.49 -19.36
N LEU A 130 -18.41 -7.42 -19.94
CA LEU A 130 -18.66 -8.02 -21.26
C LEU A 130 -17.83 -7.39 -22.37
N CYS A 131 -17.46 -6.11 -22.26
CA CYS A 131 -16.54 -5.49 -23.22
C CYS A 131 -15.15 -6.11 -23.14
N TYR A 132 -14.59 -6.31 -21.94
CA TYR A 132 -13.30 -6.99 -21.77
C TYR A 132 -13.38 -8.46 -22.19
N TYR A 133 -14.38 -9.17 -21.69
CA TYR A 133 -14.57 -10.60 -21.94
C TYR A 133 -14.70 -10.94 -23.43
N ARG A 134 -15.22 -10.02 -24.25
CA ARG A 134 -15.42 -10.25 -25.69
C ARG A 134 -14.32 -9.66 -26.58
N ASN A 135 -13.65 -8.60 -26.13
CA ASN A 135 -12.76 -7.82 -27.01
C ASN A 135 -11.30 -7.74 -26.53
N PHE A 136 -11.03 -8.00 -25.25
CA PHE A 136 -9.69 -7.80 -24.69
C PHE A 136 -8.80 -9.04 -24.81
N GLY A 137 -9.34 -10.23 -24.53
CA GLY A 137 -8.58 -11.48 -24.49
C GLY A 137 -9.28 -12.59 -23.72
N ASN A 138 -8.57 -13.69 -23.48
CA ASN A 138 -9.05 -14.77 -22.60
C ASN A 138 -8.76 -14.42 -21.14
N ILE A 139 -9.60 -14.86 -20.21
CA ILE A 139 -9.30 -14.72 -18.78
C ILE A 139 -8.04 -15.54 -18.45
N ASN A 140 -7.11 -14.90 -17.76
CA ASN A 140 -5.89 -15.50 -17.25
C ASN A 140 -6.18 -16.21 -15.91
N GLU A 141 -5.72 -17.46 -15.76
CA GLU A 141 -5.89 -18.26 -14.53
C GLU A 141 -4.90 -17.91 -13.42
N GLY A 142 -3.90 -17.10 -13.75
CA GLY A 142 -2.84 -16.66 -12.86
C GLY A 142 -3.31 -15.79 -11.71
N ASN A 143 -2.46 -15.76 -10.70
CA ASN A 143 -2.60 -14.94 -9.50
C ASN A 143 -2.02 -13.55 -9.76
N HIS A 144 -2.83 -12.52 -9.55
CA HIS A 144 -2.51 -11.13 -9.87
C HIS A 144 -2.63 -10.23 -8.66
N PHE A 145 -1.83 -9.17 -8.60
CA PHE A 145 -1.82 -8.22 -7.50
C PHE A 145 -3.09 -7.38 -7.48
N ILE A 146 -3.72 -7.27 -6.31
CA ILE A 146 -4.90 -6.46 -6.08
C ILE A 146 -4.46 -5.17 -5.36
N PRO A 147 -4.73 -3.99 -5.94
CA PRO A 147 -4.26 -2.74 -5.38
C PRO A 147 -4.90 -2.45 -4.01
N TYR A 148 -4.13 -1.89 -3.09
CA TYR A 148 -4.62 -1.49 -1.78
C TYR A 148 -5.43 -0.20 -1.86
N SER A 149 -6.49 -0.12 -1.05
CA SER A 149 -7.18 1.16 -0.83
C SER A 149 -6.26 2.17 -0.13
N ASN A 150 -6.52 3.48 -0.25
CA ASN A 150 -5.74 4.48 0.48
C ASN A 150 -5.79 4.26 2.00
N ALA A 151 -6.93 3.83 2.54
CA ALA A 151 -7.06 3.51 3.96
C ALA A 151 -6.14 2.36 4.36
N THR A 152 -6.10 1.30 3.55
CA THR A 152 -5.21 0.15 3.77
C THR A 152 -3.74 0.54 3.64
N GLN A 153 -3.37 1.35 2.65
CA GLN A 153 -2.00 1.85 2.51
C GLN A 153 -1.57 2.70 3.72
N LYS A 154 -2.45 3.60 4.18
CA LYS A 154 -2.19 4.38 5.41
C LYS A 154 -2.02 3.47 6.62
N GLN A 155 -2.85 2.44 6.75
CA GLN A 155 -2.71 1.46 7.83
C GLN A 155 -1.35 0.74 7.78
N HIS A 156 -0.89 0.30 6.60
CA HIS A 156 0.45 -0.28 6.45
C HIS A 156 1.58 0.70 6.78
N TYR A 157 1.42 2.00 6.51
CA TYR A 157 2.38 3.01 6.99
C TYR A 157 2.38 3.13 8.51
N LYS A 158 1.21 3.18 9.16
CA LYS A 158 1.12 3.23 10.62
C LYS A 158 1.80 2.01 11.27
N GLU A 159 1.56 0.82 10.75
CA GLU A 159 2.24 -0.40 11.20
C GLU A 159 3.76 -0.32 10.97
N SER A 160 4.20 0.23 9.84
CA SER A 160 5.62 0.43 9.57
C SER A 160 6.24 1.43 10.55
N PHE A 161 5.50 2.43 11.00
CA PHE A 161 5.95 3.37 12.04
C PHE A 161 6.10 2.67 13.39
N GLU A 162 5.16 1.80 13.75
CA GLU A 162 5.20 1.02 14.99
C GLU A 162 6.38 0.03 14.98
N ILE A 163 6.59 -0.69 13.87
CA ILE A 163 7.70 -1.63 13.70
C ILE A 163 9.05 -0.93 13.86
N GLN A 164 9.17 0.29 13.32
CA GLN A 164 10.41 1.08 13.35
C GLN A 164 10.53 2.00 14.57
N ASP A 165 9.63 1.87 15.55
CA ASP A 165 9.58 2.69 16.78
C ASP A 165 9.71 4.21 16.48
N VAL A 166 8.92 4.69 15.51
CA VAL A 166 8.96 6.10 15.10
C VAL A 166 8.45 6.99 16.22
N THR A 167 9.36 7.77 16.80
CA THR A 167 9.05 8.65 17.94
C THR A 167 8.03 9.74 17.57
N ARG A 168 7.32 10.25 18.59
CA ARG A 168 6.37 11.38 18.44
C ARG A 168 6.99 12.60 17.76
N THR A 169 8.25 12.93 18.07
CA THR A 169 8.96 14.07 17.47
C THR A 169 9.12 13.89 15.96
N VAL A 170 9.46 12.69 15.50
CA VAL A 170 9.55 12.38 14.07
C VAL A 170 8.18 12.40 13.42
N LEU A 171 7.14 11.87 14.08
CA LEU A 171 5.76 11.97 13.58
C LEU A 171 5.30 13.42 13.40
N GLN A 172 5.67 14.33 14.32
CA GLN A 172 5.38 15.76 14.19
C GLN A 172 6.07 16.37 12.96
N GLN A 173 7.36 16.08 12.79
CA GLN A 173 8.12 16.51 11.61
C GLN A 173 7.50 16.00 10.30
N TRP A 174 7.06 14.73 10.27
CA TRP A 174 6.41 14.14 9.10
C TRP A 174 5.01 14.68 8.85
N ALA A 175 4.25 14.98 9.90
CA ALA A 175 2.95 15.63 9.81
C ALA A 175 3.07 17.05 9.18
N ASP A 176 4.20 17.72 9.40
CA ASP A 176 4.53 19.01 8.78
C ASP A 176 5.09 18.89 7.35
N GLY A 177 5.33 17.66 6.87
CA GLY A 177 5.75 17.35 5.50
C GLY A 177 7.26 17.16 5.30
N ASP A 178 8.06 17.30 6.36
CA ASP A 178 9.51 17.07 6.30
C ASP A 178 9.84 15.58 6.48
N ILE A 179 9.65 14.81 5.40
CA ILE A 179 9.69 13.34 5.44
C ILE A 179 10.98 12.79 4.83
N VAL A 180 11.22 13.11 3.56
CA VAL A 180 12.13 12.36 2.67
C VAL A 180 13.58 12.36 3.15
N ASP A 181 14.06 13.47 3.70
CA ASP A 181 15.47 13.66 4.06
C ASP A 181 15.77 13.31 5.53
N THR A 182 14.80 12.70 6.21
CA THR A 182 14.99 12.17 7.57
C THR A 182 15.69 10.80 7.54
N PRO A 183 16.54 10.48 8.53
CA PRO A 183 17.14 9.15 8.67
C PRO A 183 16.11 8.02 8.74
N GLN A 184 14.99 8.27 9.43
CA GLN A 184 13.93 7.31 9.71
C GLN A 184 13.12 6.92 8.46
N PHE A 185 13.08 7.80 7.45
CA PHE A 185 12.35 7.53 6.22
C PHE A 185 12.81 6.24 5.53
N SER A 186 14.12 5.98 5.52
CA SER A 186 14.66 4.81 4.80
C SER A 186 14.14 3.50 5.40
N GLU A 187 14.18 3.37 6.72
CA GLU A 187 13.74 2.17 7.43
C GLU A 187 12.23 1.94 7.31
N VAL A 188 11.45 3.00 7.50
CA VAL A 188 9.99 2.93 7.38
C VAL A 188 9.57 2.61 5.96
N PHE A 189 10.17 3.28 4.97
CA PHE A 189 9.82 3.06 3.58
C PHE A 189 10.20 1.66 3.13
N PHE A 190 11.38 1.17 3.51
CA PHE A 190 11.79 -0.22 3.26
C PHE A 190 10.83 -1.24 3.88
N THR A 191 10.42 -1.02 5.13
CA THR A 191 9.44 -1.87 5.82
C THR A 191 8.11 -1.89 5.08
N PHE A 192 7.60 -0.72 4.69
CA PHE A 192 6.35 -0.58 3.95
C PHE A 192 6.40 -1.32 2.61
N VAL A 193 7.39 -1.06 1.76
CA VAL A 193 7.43 -1.64 0.40
C VAL A 193 7.66 -3.15 0.43
N THR A 194 8.35 -3.67 1.46
CA THR A 194 8.57 -5.10 1.64
C THR A 194 7.27 -5.77 2.10
N ARG A 195 6.58 -5.20 3.10
CA ARG A 195 5.30 -5.74 3.61
C ARG A 195 4.17 -5.72 2.58
N THR A 196 4.15 -4.69 1.73
CA THR A 196 3.12 -4.53 0.68
C THR A 196 3.47 -5.29 -0.61
N GLY A 197 4.63 -5.95 -0.67
CA GLY A 197 5.03 -6.71 -1.83
C GLY A 197 5.47 -5.90 -3.04
N PHE A 198 5.74 -4.61 -2.88
CA PHE A 198 6.30 -3.75 -3.93
C PHE A 198 7.81 -3.90 -4.07
N TYR A 199 8.48 -4.55 -3.12
CA TYR A 199 9.93 -4.71 -3.13
C TYR A 199 10.35 -6.11 -2.68
N ASN A 200 11.37 -6.65 -3.35
CA ASN A 200 12.07 -7.86 -2.94
C ASN A 200 13.61 -7.63 -3.04
N PRO A 201 14.40 -8.04 -2.03
CA PRO A 201 15.85 -7.86 -2.05
C PRO A 201 16.57 -8.50 -3.25
N ASP A 202 16.06 -9.62 -3.77
CA ASP A 202 16.69 -10.37 -4.85
C ASP A 202 16.52 -9.69 -6.21
N TRP A 203 15.34 -9.10 -6.49
CA TRP A 203 15.02 -8.57 -7.82
C TRP A 203 14.65 -7.09 -7.85
N GLY A 204 14.41 -6.42 -6.72
CA GLY A 204 14.18 -4.98 -6.65
C GLY A 204 12.71 -4.61 -6.51
N PHE A 205 12.32 -3.46 -7.08
CA PHE A 205 10.92 -3.03 -7.07
C PHE A 205 10.10 -3.80 -8.10
N ASP A 206 8.88 -4.18 -7.73
CA ASP A 206 7.88 -4.69 -8.67
C ASP A 206 7.15 -3.51 -9.31
N LEU A 207 7.74 -2.96 -10.37
CA LEU A 207 7.18 -1.78 -11.05
C LEU A 207 5.79 -2.05 -11.64
N ASP A 208 5.49 -3.30 -12.00
CA ASP A 208 4.18 -3.67 -12.51
C ASP A 208 3.13 -3.61 -11.39
N ARG A 209 3.45 -4.08 -10.16
CA ARG A 209 2.56 -3.89 -8.99
C ARG A 209 2.42 -2.43 -8.60
N VAL A 210 3.50 -1.65 -8.64
CA VAL A 210 3.44 -0.20 -8.36
C VAL A 210 2.57 0.51 -9.39
N TYR A 211 2.63 0.11 -10.67
CA TYR A 211 1.72 0.60 -11.69
C TYR A 211 0.27 0.21 -11.41
N VAL A 212 -0.01 -1.06 -11.09
CA VAL A 212 -1.37 -1.51 -10.73
C VAL A 212 -1.90 -0.77 -9.49
N GLN A 213 -1.05 -0.42 -8.53
CA GLN A 213 -1.42 0.37 -7.36
C GLN A 213 -1.77 1.83 -7.68
N THR A 214 -1.11 2.44 -8.67
CA THR A 214 -1.15 3.90 -8.89
C THR A 214 -1.88 4.32 -10.17
N GLY A 215 -1.98 3.44 -11.16
CA GLY A 215 -2.42 3.75 -12.51
C GLY A 215 -1.47 4.66 -13.30
N ASN A 216 -0.29 4.99 -12.78
CA ASN A 216 0.63 5.93 -13.40
C ASN A 216 1.58 5.22 -14.38
N SER A 217 1.36 5.38 -15.68
CA SER A 217 2.16 4.71 -16.72
C SER A 217 3.63 5.12 -16.71
N ALA A 218 4.00 6.25 -16.11
CA ALA A 218 5.40 6.64 -15.95
C ALA A 218 6.23 5.62 -15.15
N ILE A 219 5.58 4.81 -14.30
CA ILE A 219 6.24 3.79 -13.48
C ILE A 219 6.85 2.65 -14.32
N ILE A 220 6.20 2.25 -15.41
CA ILE A 220 6.60 1.07 -16.20
C ILE A 220 7.44 1.40 -17.43
N THR A 221 7.87 2.66 -17.58
CA THR A 221 8.67 3.08 -18.73
C THR A 221 10.11 2.60 -18.65
N GLU A 222 10.81 2.61 -19.79
CA GLU A 222 12.22 2.25 -19.87
C GLU A 222 13.11 3.22 -19.08
N GLU A 223 12.72 4.50 -19.00
CA GLU A 223 13.44 5.50 -18.20
C GLU A 223 13.42 5.14 -16.71
N THR A 224 12.25 4.75 -16.17
CA THR A 224 12.11 4.35 -14.76
C THR A 224 12.87 3.05 -14.48
N ARG A 225 12.80 2.06 -15.38
CA ARG A 225 13.57 0.80 -15.30
C ARG A 225 15.08 1.05 -15.31
N SER A 226 15.54 1.93 -16.20
CA SER A 226 16.94 2.33 -16.29
C SER A 226 17.41 3.10 -15.05
N CYS A 227 16.55 3.95 -14.48
CA CYS A 227 16.84 4.65 -13.22
C CYS A 227 17.02 3.65 -12.07
N GLU A 228 16.11 2.69 -11.89
CA GLU A 228 16.22 1.66 -10.86
C GLU A 228 17.51 0.84 -11.01
N ALA A 229 17.82 0.41 -12.24
CA ALA A 229 19.03 -0.34 -12.53
C ALA A 229 20.31 0.45 -12.21
N SER A 230 20.31 1.77 -12.42
CA SER A 230 21.40 2.66 -12.05
C SER A 230 21.57 2.76 -10.52
N VAL A 231 20.47 3.00 -9.79
CA VAL A 231 20.49 3.06 -8.32
C VAL A 231 20.98 1.75 -7.73
N ARG A 232 20.54 0.60 -8.26
CA ARG A 232 20.97 -0.72 -7.79
C ARG A 232 22.47 -0.97 -7.95
N LYS A 233 23.11 -0.39 -8.97
CA LYS A 233 24.57 -0.44 -9.14
C LYS A 233 25.31 0.46 -8.15
N GLN A 234 24.69 1.58 -7.77
CA GLN A 234 25.30 2.57 -6.87
C GLN A 234 25.13 2.22 -5.39
N TYR A 235 24.01 1.60 -5.01
CA TYR A 235 23.66 1.30 -3.62
C TYR A 235 23.43 -0.21 -3.45
N CYS A 236 24.34 -0.86 -2.72
CA CYS A 236 24.37 -2.32 -2.58
C CYS A 236 23.62 -2.88 -1.37
N GLU A 237 23.04 -2.01 -0.51
CA GLU A 237 22.45 -2.42 0.76
C GLU A 237 21.13 -1.69 1.03
N GLU A 238 20.18 -2.45 1.56
CA GLU A 238 18.94 -2.00 2.18
C GLU A 238 19.22 -1.42 3.57
N PRO A 239 18.42 -0.45 4.05
CA PRO A 239 17.27 0.17 3.38
C PRO A 239 17.67 1.28 2.39
N LYS A 240 18.94 1.67 2.37
CA LYS A 240 19.43 2.85 1.63
C LYS A 240 19.12 2.77 0.14
N ARG A 241 19.32 1.60 -0.48
CA ARG A 241 19.00 1.36 -1.90
C ARG A 241 17.55 1.70 -2.21
N VAL A 242 16.61 1.21 -1.41
CA VAL A 242 15.16 1.42 -1.59
C VAL A 242 14.79 2.89 -1.45
N ALA A 243 15.32 3.57 -0.42
CA ALA A 243 15.08 5.00 -0.23
C ALA A 243 15.62 5.82 -1.42
N GLN A 244 16.80 5.46 -1.94
CA GLN A 244 17.38 6.14 -3.10
C GLN A 244 16.60 5.87 -4.39
N THR A 245 16.11 4.64 -4.60
CA THR A 245 15.23 4.34 -5.75
C THR A 245 13.97 5.20 -5.69
N PHE A 246 13.34 5.32 -4.52
CA PHE A 246 12.19 6.19 -4.37
C PHE A 246 12.53 7.65 -4.69
N LYS A 247 13.56 8.20 -4.04
CA LYS A 247 13.95 9.61 -4.21
C LYS A 247 14.29 9.96 -5.66
N GLN A 248 15.02 9.09 -6.35
CA GLN A 248 15.57 9.38 -7.66
C GLN A 248 14.64 8.97 -8.81
N CYS A 249 13.80 7.95 -8.61
CA CYS A 249 13.04 7.34 -9.71
C CYS A 249 11.52 7.40 -9.52
N LEU A 250 11.01 7.34 -8.29
CA LEU A 250 9.56 7.09 -8.05
C LEU A 250 8.83 8.25 -7.37
N LYS A 251 9.53 9.17 -6.70
CA LYS A 251 8.95 10.19 -5.81
C LYS A 251 7.84 11.01 -6.46
N ASP A 252 8.01 11.40 -7.72
CA ASP A 252 7.05 12.27 -8.41
C ASP A 252 5.86 11.48 -8.98
N ASN A 253 5.96 10.15 -9.05
CA ASN A 253 4.98 9.28 -9.69
C ASN A 253 4.20 8.40 -8.69
N VAL A 254 4.71 8.22 -7.47
CA VAL A 254 4.11 7.39 -6.42
C VAL A 254 3.71 8.28 -5.22
N PRO A 255 2.42 8.32 -4.83
CA PRO A 255 1.90 9.23 -3.81
C PRO A 255 2.20 8.75 -2.37
N SER A 256 3.42 8.29 -2.09
CA SER A 256 3.82 7.79 -0.77
C SER A 256 3.90 8.89 0.29
N LEU A 257 4.41 10.08 -0.06
CA LEU A 257 4.64 11.15 0.93
C LEU A 257 3.35 11.72 1.52
N PRO A 258 2.30 12.03 0.72
CA PRO A 258 1.01 12.42 1.29
C PRO A 258 0.42 11.38 2.23
N LEU A 259 0.54 10.07 1.89
CA LEU A 259 0.04 8.98 2.72
C LEU A 259 0.80 8.87 4.05
N ILE A 260 2.13 9.03 4.02
CA ILE A 260 2.97 9.07 5.24
C ILE A 260 2.56 10.26 6.12
N GLN A 261 2.39 11.45 5.52
CA GLN A 261 1.99 12.66 6.23
C GLN A 261 0.62 12.49 6.91
N GLU A 262 -0.37 11.96 6.19
CA GLU A 262 -1.70 11.69 6.73
C GLU A 262 -1.66 10.64 7.85
N ALA A 263 -0.93 9.53 7.66
CA ALA A 263 -0.77 8.51 8.68
C ALA A 263 -0.16 9.08 9.98
N ALA A 264 0.86 9.95 9.86
CA ALA A 264 1.49 10.60 11.00
C ALA A 264 0.51 11.53 11.75
N LYS A 265 -0.29 12.33 11.02
CA LYS A 265 -1.33 13.18 11.61
C LYS A 265 -2.36 12.37 12.39
N GLU A 266 -2.88 11.30 11.79
CA GLU A 266 -3.89 10.44 12.43
C GLU A 266 -3.36 9.79 13.73
N ILE A 267 -2.09 9.36 13.77
CA ILE A 267 -1.50 8.83 15.01
C ILE A 267 -1.39 9.92 16.08
N LEU A 268 -0.91 11.12 15.72
CA LEU A 268 -0.74 12.23 16.67
C LEU A 268 -2.05 12.69 17.28
N GLU A 269 -3.14 12.64 16.53
CA GLU A 269 -4.51 12.91 17.00
C GLU A 269 -5.02 11.81 17.94
N SER A 270 -4.65 10.55 17.69
CA SER A 270 -5.08 9.40 18.50
C SER A 270 -4.35 9.24 19.85
N ILE A 271 -3.15 9.81 19.98
CA ILE A 271 -2.33 9.74 21.21
C ILE A 271 -2.38 11.11 21.90
N PRO A 272 -3.19 11.27 22.97
CA PRO A 272 -3.24 12.50 23.75
C PRO A 272 -1.83 12.85 24.25
N VAL A 273 -1.46 14.12 24.17
CA VAL A 273 -0.25 14.60 24.84
C VAL A 273 -0.43 14.27 26.33
N PRO A 274 0.54 13.62 27.00
CA PRO A 274 0.50 13.49 28.44
C PRO A 274 0.28 14.89 29.01
N PRO A 275 -0.71 15.11 29.90
CA PRO A 275 -0.89 16.42 30.49
C PRO A 275 0.44 16.87 31.05
N CYS A 276 0.86 18.09 30.68
CA CYS A 276 2.01 18.72 31.33
C CYS A 276 1.83 18.56 32.84
N PRO A 277 2.86 18.18 33.61
CA PRO A 277 2.73 18.09 35.06
C PRO A 277 2.15 19.42 35.56
N SER A 278 0.89 19.37 35.98
CA SER A 278 0.14 20.52 36.41
C SER A 278 0.85 21.09 37.63
N SER A 279 1.29 22.35 37.51
CA SER A 279 1.75 23.21 38.60
C SER A 279 2.84 22.62 39.50
N ALA A 280 4.11 22.94 39.19
CA ALA A 280 5.03 23.25 40.28
C ALA A 280 4.40 24.40 41.11
N PRO A 281 4.56 24.42 42.45
CA PRO A 281 3.93 25.42 43.30
C PRO A 281 4.27 26.81 42.80
N SER A 282 3.26 27.65 42.69
CA SER A 282 3.32 29.06 42.32
C SER A 282 4.63 29.71 42.78
N SER A 283 5.50 30.03 41.84
CA SER A 283 6.63 30.93 42.08
C SER A 283 6.09 32.23 42.69
N PRO A 284 6.68 32.74 43.78
CA PRO A 284 6.18 33.96 44.41
C PRO A 284 6.30 35.14 43.43
N PRO A 285 5.41 36.15 43.53
CA PRO A 285 5.41 37.29 42.62
C PRO A 285 6.75 38.03 42.74
N CYS A 286 7.42 38.20 41.60
CA CYS A 286 8.63 39.03 41.50
C CYS A 286 8.26 40.49 41.78
N TYR A 287 8.43 40.93 43.02
CA TYR A 287 8.49 42.36 43.31
C TYR A 287 9.77 42.94 42.70
N SER A 288 9.59 44.06 42.02
CA SER A 288 10.59 44.92 41.40
C SER A 288 11.98 44.84 42.03
N CYS A 289 12.97 44.39 41.26
CA CYS A 289 14.38 44.68 41.53
C CYS A 289 14.91 45.51 40.37
N GLY A 290 15.25 46.77 40.67
CA GLY A 290 15.94 47.65 39.74
C GLY A 290 17.40 47.23 39.55
N ALA A 291 17.89 47.51 38.34
CA ALA A 291 19.29 47.47 37.90
C ALA A 291 20.01 46.09 37.91
N PRO A 292 20.99 45.89 37.00
CA PRO A 292 21.38 44.57 36.53
C PRO A 292 22.46 43.96 37.43
N SER A 293 22.22 42.73 37.88
CA SER A 293 23.28 41.84 38.34
C SER A 293 23.05 40.43 37.75
N PRO A 294 24.14 39.69 37.43
CA PRO A 294 24.05 38.52 36.56
C PRO A 294 23.49 37.32 37.33
N CYS A 295 22.47 36.68 36.77
CA CYS A 295 21.98 35.41 37.28
C CYS A 295 23.09 34.35 37.17
N LYS A 296 23.67 33.97 38.31
CA LYS A 296 24.48 32.77 38.45
C LYS A 296 23.59 31.54 38.26
N SER A 297 23.95 30.76 37.25
CA SER A 297 23.74 29.30 37.10
C SER A 297 22.30 28.76 37.21
N CYS A 298 21.66 28.55 36.06
CA CYS A 298 20.85 27.35 35.84
C CYS A 298 21.73 26.33 35.10
N ASN A 299 22.10 25.29 35.83
CA ASN A 299 22.88 24.17 35.33
C ASN A 299 21.89 23.19 34.68
N GLN A 300 21.62 23.32 33.38
CA GLN A 300 21.15 22.24 32.50
C GLN A 300 21.25 22.69 31.04
N ARG A 301 22.01 21.92 30.27
CA ARG A 301 22.38 22.16 28.86
C ARG A 301 21.13 22.18 27.97
N PHE A 302 20.64 23.36 27.64
CA PHE A 302 19.96 23.61 26.39
C PHE A 302 20.67 24.76 25.68
N ASN A 303 20.97 24.54 24.40
CA ASN A 303 21.71 25.47 23.56
C ASN A 303 21.09 26.87 23.61
N ALA A 304 21.97 27.84 23.84
CA ALA A 304 21.71 29.26 23.76
C ALA A 304 21.33 29.65 22.32
N ASP A 305 20.26 30.44 22.19
CA ASP A 305 20.12 31.59 21.27
C ASP A 305 18.63 31.84 20.98
N ARG A 306 17.88 32.21 22.03
CA ARG A 306 16.57 32.86 21.85
C ARG A 306 16.54 34.15 22.66
N PRO A 307 16.39 35.33 22.03
CA PRO A 307 16.30 36.58 22.76
C PRO A 307 14.94 36.69 23.45
N CYS A 308 14.96 36.96 24.75
CA CYS A 308 13.76 37.32 25.51
C CYS A 308 13.38 38.76 25.21
N TYR A 309 12.15 38.99 24.73
CA TYR A 309 11.55 40.33 24.61
C TYR A 309 10.35 40.41 25.56
N ASN A 310 10.32 41.41 26.43
CA ASN A 310 9.25 41.62 27.43
C ASN A 310 8.91 40.39 28.30
N GLY A 311 9.93 39.64 28.73
CA GLY A 311 9.76 38.63 29.78
C GLY A 311 9.03 37.35 29.36
N GLN A 312 8.88 37.10 28.06
CA GLN A 312 8.42 35.81 27.54
C GLN A 312 9.52 35.15 26.69
N CYS A 313 9.70 33.84 26.88
CA CYS A 313 10.58 33.01 26.05
C CYS A 313 9.78 32.56 24.83
N PHE A 314 10.24 32.94 23.63
CA PHE A 314 9.71 32.41 22.37
C PHE A 314 10.44 31.16 21.95
#